data_AF-A0A7W1IUM0-F1
#
_entry.id   AF-A0A7W1IUM0-F1
#
_cell.length_a   1.000
_cell.length_b   1.000
_cell.length_c   1.000
_cell.angle_alpha   90.00
_cell.angle_beta   90.00
_cell.angle_gamma   90.00
#
_symmetry.space_group_name_H-M   'P 1'
#
loop_
_entity.id
_entity.type
_entity.pdbx_description
1 polymer ?
#
loop_
_entity_poly.entity_id
_entity_poly.type
_entity_poly.pdbx_seq_one_letter_code
_entity_poly.pdbx_strand_id
1 'polypeptide(L)'
;VTNEWRHLALHVLIVGSAVVMWWPIVSPLPEMPALPAPGQMLYLFLQSLAPTIPASFLTFGTHPMYPVYVGFPRIWGMDALTDQLIAGLIMKIAGGLILWSVISVIFFRWGARERREGWDALRYVDVEKEIRAEMNR
;
A
#
# COMPACT_ATOMS: atom_id res chain seq x y z
N VAL A 1 4.52 -3.38 31.57
CA VAL A 1 5.79 -3.06 30.88
C VAL A 1 6.93 -3.70 31.66
N THR A 2 7.22 -4.99 31.46
CA THR A 2 8.10 -5.75 32.38
C THR A 2 9.36 -6.33 31.70
N ASN A 3 9.57 -6.10 30.40
CA ASN A 3 10.78 -6.53 29.70
C ASN A 3 11.09 -5.59 28.52
N GLU A 4 12.04 -4.68 28.72
CA GLU A 4 12.42 -3.64 27.77
C GLU A 4 12.94 -4.21 26.45
N TRP A 5 13.69 -5.33 26.50
CA TRP A 5 14.21 -5.99 25.31
C TRP A 5 13.14 -6.56 24.40
N ARG A 6 12.08 -7.16 24.96
CA ARG A 6 10.94 -7.66 24.17
C ARG A 6 10.18 -6.52 23.52
N HIS A 7 10.02 -5.40 24.23
CA HIS A 7 9.38 -4.21 23.70
C HIS A 7 10.19 -3.62 22.54
N LEU A 8 11.52 -3.50 22.69
CA LEU A 8 12.42 -3.07 21.62
C LEU A 8 12.37 -4.02 20.41
N ALA A 9 12.45 -5.34 20.65
CA ALA A 9 12.38 -6.33 19.59
C ALA A 9 11.09 -6.22 18.77
N LEU A 10 9.95 -5.99 19.43
CA LEU A 10 8.67 -5.75 18.75
C LEU A 10 8.74 -4.49 17.86
N HIS A 11 9.32 -3.39 18.34
CA HIS A 11 9.47 -2.17 17.54
C HIS A 11 10.34 -2.41 16.31
N VAL A 12 11.48 -3.11 16.47
CA VAL A 12 12.37 -3.45 15.36
C VAL A 12 11.66 -4.34 14.34
N LEU A 13 10.88 -5.33 14.79
CA LEU A 13 10.11 -6.21 13.90
C LEU A 13 9.03 -5.44 13.13
N ILE A 14 8.33 -4.52 13.79
CA ILE A 14 7.30 -3.69 13.13
C ILE A 14 7.94 -2.79 12.07
N VAL A 15 9.02 -2.08 12.41
CA VAL A 15 9.72 -1.20 11.47
C VAL A 15 10.36 -1.99 10.34
N GLY A 16 11.02 -3.12 10.65
CA GLY A 16 11.63 -4.00 9.67
C GLY A 16 10.60 -4.58 8.68
N SER A 17 9.45 -5.02 9.18
CA SER A 17 8.37 -5.51 8.32
C SER A 17 7.76 -4.40 7.46
N ALA A 18 7.65 -3.17 7.96
CA ALA A 18 7.23 -2.02 7.16
C ALA A 18 8.21 -1.71 6.01
N VAL A 19 9.53 -1.80 6.25
CA VAL A 19 10.54 -1.63 5.20
C VAL A 19 10.41 -2.72 4.12
N VAL A 20 10.30 -3.99 4.53
CA VAL A 20 10.13 -5.12 3.61
C VAL A 20 8.84 -4.99 2.80
N MET A 21 7.76 -4.56 3.44
CA MET A 21 6.46 -4.33 2.80
C MET A 21 6.53 -3.25 1.71
N TRP A 22 7.26 -2.15 1.92
CA TRP A 22 7.38 -1.09 0.92
C TRP A 22 8.42 -1.38 -0.17
N TRP A 23 9.29 -2.36 0.04
CA TRP A 23 10.37 -2.69 -0.88
C TRP A 23 9.93 -2.93 -2.35
N PRO A 24 8.85 -3.70 -2.65
CA PRO A 24 8.42 -3.93 -4.03
C PRO A 24 7.98 -2.67 -4.79
N ILE A 25 7.77 -1.56 -4.09
CA ILE A 25 7.28 -0.29 -4.66
C ILE A 25 8.41 0.72 -4.82
N VAL A 26 9.28 0.85 -3.82
CA VAL A 26 10.30 1.90 -3.76
C VAL A 26 11.74 1.37 -3.80
N SER A 27 11.95 0.12 -4.24
CA SER A 27 13.28 -0.49 -4.22
C SER A 27 14.34 0.41 -4.89
N PRO A 28 15.42 0.77 -4.17
CA PRO A 28 16.54 1.54 -4.71
C PRO A 28 17.61 0.65 -5.34
N LEU A 29 17.56 -0.66 -5.12
CA LEU A 29 18.61 -1.58 -5.55
C LEU A 29 18.39 -2.05 -6.99
N PRO A 30 19.36 -1.86 -7.90
CA PRO A 30 19.29 -2.38 -9.26
C PRO A 30 19.14 -3.90 -9.32
N GLU A 31 19.68 -4.63 -8.35
CA GLU A 31 19.65 -6.09 -8.27
C GLU A 31 18.29 -6.65 -7.85
N MET A 32 17.46 -5.82 -7.19
CA MET A 32 16.12 -6.18 -6.74
C MET A 32 15.14 -5.06 -7.10
N PRO A 33 14.88 -4.81 -8.39
CA PRO A 33 14.11 -3.65 -8.82
C PRO A 33 12.67 -3.69 -8.30
N ALA A 34 12.04 -2.52 -8.23
CA ALA A 34 10.61 -2.42 -7.94
C ALA A 34 9.78 -3.18 -9.00
N LEU A 35 8.59 -3.63 -8.61
CA LEU A 35 7.68 -4.32 -9.52
C LEU A 35 7.33 -3.44 -10.73
N PRO A 36 6.93 -4.03 -11.87
CA PRO A 36 6.36 -3.26 -12.97
C PRO A 36 5.08 -2.54 -12.49
N ALA A 37 4.74 -1.40 -13.10
CA ALA A 37 3.63 -0.55 -12.65
C ALA A 37 2.30 -1.31 -12.42
N PRO A 38 1.83 -2.21 -13.31
CA PRO A 38 0.65 -3.03 -13.04
C PRO A 38 0.79 -3.92 -11.80
N GLY A 39 1.97 -4.52 -11.59
CA GLY A 39 2.28 -5.34 -10.42
C GLY A 39 2.30 -4.52 -9.12
N GLN A 40 2.87 -3.32 -9.14
CA GLN A 40 2.82 -2.39 -8.00
C GLN A 40 1.38 -2.04 -7.60
N MET A 41 0.55 -1.72 -8.60
CA MET A 41 -0.87 -1.37 -8.36
C MET A 41 -1.64 -2.56 -7.78
N LEU A 42 -1.45 -3.78 -8.33
CA LEU A 42 -2.07 -4.99 -7.80
C LEU A 42 -1.62 -5.29 -6.36
N TYR A 43 -0.32 -5.18 -6.09
CA TYR A 43 0.24 -5.38 -4.76
C TYR A 43 -0.38 -4.42 -3.72
N LEU A 44 -0.39 -3.12 -4.01
CA LEU A 44 -0.97 -2.10 -3.12
C LEU A 44 -2.49 -2.27 -2.96
N PHE A 45 -3.18 -2.67 -4.02
CA PHE A 45 -4.61 -2.98 -3.97
C PHE A 45 -4.89 -4.12 -3.00
N LEU A 46 -4.19 -5.26 -3.15
CA LEU A 46 -4.35 -6.40 -2.25
C LEU A 46 -3.97 -6.04 -0.80
N GLN A 47 -2.91 -5.25 -0.62
CA GLN A 47 -2.51 -4.75 0.70
C GLN A 47 -3.60 -3.88 1.34
N SER A 48 -4.41 -3.16 0.56
CA SER A 48 -5.53 -2.37 1.08
C SER A 48 -6.69 -3.22 1.62
N LEU A 49 -6.77 -4.50 1.21
CA LEU A 49 -7.83 -5.41 1.63
C LEU A 49 -7.56 -6.02 3.00
N ALA A 50 -6.33 -6.46 3.28
CA ALA A 50 -5.96 -7.13 4.52
C ALA A 50 -6.38 -6.38 5.82
N PRO A 51 -6.11 -5.07 5.99
CA PRO A 51 -6.53 -4.34 7.18
C PRO A 51 -8.04 -4.07 7.25
N THR A 52 -8.79 -4.36 6.17
CA THR A 52 -10.25 -4.16 6.15
C THR A 52 -10.94 -5.06 7.14
N ILE A 53 -10.50 -6.30 7.28
CA ILE A 53 -11.12 -7.28 8.18
C ILE A 53 -11.16 -6.78 9.63
N PRO A 54 -10.02 -6.44 10.28
CA PRO A 54 -10.04 -5.90 11.64
C PRO A 54 -10.73 -4.54 11.73
N ALA A 55 -10.59 -3.67 10.72
CA ALA A 55 -11.29 -2.39 10.68
C ALA A 55 -12.82 -2.55 10.70
N SER A 56 -13.36 -3.55 10.01
CA SER A 56 -14.80 -3.86 10.02
C SER A 56 -15.31 -4.19 11.41
N PHE A 57 -14.58 -5.00 12.19
CA PHE A 57 -14.95 -5.32 13.57
C PHE A 57 -14.96 -4.07 14.47
N LEU A 58 -14.02 -3.15 14.25
CA LEU A 58 -13.96 -1.90 15.03
C LEU A 58 -15.04 -0.91 14.62
N THR A 59 -15.40 -0.86 13.33
CA THR A 59 -16.34 0.12 12.75
C THR A 59 -17.80 -0.32 12.83
N PHE A 60 -18.07 -1.63 12.92
CA PHE A 60 -19.43 -2.18 12.98
C PHE A 60 -19.71 -2.99 14.25
N GLY A 61 -18.82 -2.92 15.24
CA GLY A 61 -19.00 -3.58 16.53
C GLY A 61 -20.18 -3.00 17.31
N THR A 62 -20.94 -3.84 17.98
CA THR A 62 -22.05 -3.42 18.86
C THR A 62 -21.63 -3.27 20.32
N HIS A 63 -20.41 -3.71 20.66
CA HIS A 63 -19.84 -3.64 22.01
C HIS A 63 -18.36 -3.21 21.94
N PRO A 64 -17.82 -2.55 22.98
CA PRO A 64 -16.40 -2.21 23.05
C PRO A 64 -15.53 -3.47 22.99
N MET A 65 -14.67 -3.56 21.98
CA MET A 65 -13.72 -4.68 21.79
C MET A 65 -12.55 -4.62 22.77
N TYR A 66 -12.34 -3.45 23.37
CA TYR A 66 -11.30 -3.20 24.36
C TYR A 66 -11.93 -2.77 25.68
N PRO A 67 -12.35 -3.73 26.54
CA PRO A 67 -13.06 -3.44 27.78
C PRO A 67 -12.30 -2.52 28.74
N VAL A 68 -10.97 -2.50 28.65
CA VAL A 68 -10.12 -1.63 29.49
C VAL A 68 -10.49 -0.15 29.31
N TYR A 69 -10.86 0.26 28.11
CA TYR A 69 -11.24 1.65 27.83
C TYR A 69 -12.62 1.99 28.37
N VAL A 70 -13.44 1.03 28.79
CA VAL A 70 -14.76 1.28 29.41
C VAL A 70 -14.61 1.91 30.81
N GLY A 71 -13.50 1.65 31.50
CA GLY A 71 -13.23 2.24 32.82
C GLY A 71 -12.57 3.62 32.79
N PHE A 72 -12.18 4.13 31.62
CA PHE A 72 -11.38 5.35 31.52
C PHE A 72 -12.24 6.63 31.61
N PRO A 73 -11.71 7.73 32.15
CA PRO A 73 -12.41 9.03 32.16
C PRO A 73 -12.81 9.51 30.75
N ARG A 74 -14.01 10.10 30.61
CA ARG A 74 -14.54 10.58 29.32
C ARG A 74 -14.17 12.02 29.04
N ILE A 75 -12.95 12.22 28.56
CA ILE A 75 -12.39 13.55 28.26
C ILE A 75 -13.21 14.36 27.24
N TRP A 76 -13.91 13.71 26.31
CA TRP A 76 -14.74 14.37 25.27
C TRP A 76 -16.24 14.15 25.46
N GLY A 77 -16.69 13.60 26.59
CA GLY A 77 -18.10 13.24 26.82
C GLY A 77 -18.63 12.10 25.94
N MET A 78 -17.78 11.48 25.13
CA MET A 78 -18.10 10.36 24.25
C MET A 78 -17.98 9.03 25.00
N ASP A 79 -18.91 8.11 24.77
CA ASP A 79 -18.81 6.76 25.31
C ASP A 79 -17.76 5.91 24.56
N ALA A 80 -17.29 4.83 25.19
CA ALA A 80 -16.19 4.01 24.66
C ALA A 80 -16.54 3.28 23.35
N LEU A 81 -17.83 3.00 23.10
CA LEU A 81 -18.23 2.36 21.85
C LEU A 81 -18.15 3.38 20.71
N THR A 82 -18.72 4.57 20.90
CA THR A 82 -18.68 5.64 19.90
C THR A 82 -17.25 6.04 19.54
N ASP A 83 -16.36 6.16 20.53
CA ASP A 83 -14.94 6.47 20.31
C ASP A 83 -14.23 5.40 19.46
N GLN A 84 -14.46 4.11 19.77
CA GLN A 84 -13.92 3.00 18.99
C GLN A 84 -14.42 3.00 17.54
N LEU A 85 -15.71 3.24 17.32
CA LEU A 85 -16.32 3.27 15.98
C LEU A 85 -15.67 4.36 15.12
N ILE A 86 -15.50 5.55 15.69
CA ILE A 86 -14.82 6.68 15.03
C ILE A 86 -13.36 6.34 14.76
N ALA A 87 -12.65 5.77 15.72
CA ALA A 87 -11.25 5.35 15.55
C ALA A 87 -11.10 4.30 14.42
N GLY A 88 -12.01 3.31 14.37
CA GLY A 88 -12.07 2.31 13.31
C GLY A 88 -12.29 2.93 11.94
N LEU A 89 -13.22 3.88 11.84
CA LEU A 89 -13.51 4.60 10.60
C LEU A 89 -12.33 5.46 10.13
N ILE A 90 -11.71 6.21 11.05
CA ILE A 90 -10.53 7.04 10.76
C ILE A 90 -9.39 6.15 10.26
N MET A 91 -9.09 5.06 10.97
CA MET A 91 -8.04 4.11 10.58
C MET A 91 -8.30 3.55 9.17
N LYS A 92 -9.55 3.17 8.87
CA LYS A 92 -9.94 2.61 7.58
C LYS A 92 -9.73 3.61 6.44
N ILE A 93 -10.17 4.85 6.61
CA ILE A 93 -10.09 5.89 5.59
C ILE A 93 -8.65 6.35 5.41
N ALA A 94 -7.93 6.67 6.50
CA ALA A 94 -6.58 7.21 6.42
C ALA A 94 -5.61 6.25 5.72
N GLY A 95 -5.58 4.98 6.14
CA GLY A 95 -4.71 3.98 5.52
C GLY A 95 -5.08 3.71 4.05
N GLY A 96 -6.39 3.66 3.75
CA GLY A 96 -6.88 3.52 2.38
C GLY A 96 -6.43 4.68 1.49
N LEU A 97 -6.65 5.93 1.94
CA LEU A 97 -6.29 7.13 1.17
C LEU A 97 -4.81 7.16 0.81
N ILE A 98 -3.91 6.74 1.70
CA ILE A 98 -2.48 6.67 1.42
C ILE A 98 -2.19 5.70 0.28
N LEU A 99 -2.65 4.44 0.39
CA LEU A 99 -2.38 3.42 -0.62
C LEU A 99 -3.00 3.78 -1.98
N TRP A 100 -4.26 4.24 -1.98
CA TRP A 100 -4.97 4.64 -3.20
C TRP A 100 -4.39 5.89 -3.85
N SER A 101 -3.81 6.82 -3.08
CA SER A 101 -3.07 7.96 -3.64
C SER A 101 -1.80 7.50 -4.37
N VAL A 102 -1.04 6.57 -3.78
CA VAL A 102 0.15 6.00 -4.42
C VAL A 102 -0.21 5.23 -5.69
N ILE A 103 -1.26 4.41 -5.65
CA ILE A 103 -1.79 3.71 -6.84
C ILE A 103 -2.15 4.72 -7.93
N SER A 104 -2.85 5.81 -7.58
CA SER A 104 -3.25 6.85 -8.53
C SER A 104 -2.04 7.50 -9.19
N VAL A 105 -1.00 7.85 -8.42
CA VAL A 105 0.25 8.40 -8.96
C VAL A 105 0.92 7.41 -9.90
N ILE A 106 1.02 6.12 -9.54
CA ILE A 106 1.61 5.09 -10.40
C ILE A 106 0.81 4.95 -11.70
N PHE A 107 -0.52 4.89 -11.62
CA PHE A 107 -1.41 4.76 -12.76
C PHE A 107 -1.23 5.89 -13.78
N PHE A 108 -1.28 7.15 -13.32
CA PHE A 108 -1.11 8.30 -14.20
C PHE A 108 0.29 8.38 -14.80
N ARG A 109 1.33 8.05 -14.01
CA ARG A 109 2.73 8.01 -14.50
C ARG A 109 2.95 6.89 -15.51
N TRP A 110 2.33 5.73 -15.31
CA TRP A 110 2.40 4.61 -16.23
C TRP A 110 1.65 4.94 -17.53
N GLY A 111 0.40 5.40 -17.45
CA GLY A 111 -0.38 5.78 -18.62
C GLY A 111 0.24 6.94 -19.42
N ALA A 112 0.94 7.88 -18.76
CA ALA A 112 1.68 8.93 -19.45
C ALA A 112 2.92 8.41 -20.20
N ARG A 113 3.60 7.38 -19.68
CA ARG A 113 4.71 6.71 -20.38
C ARG A 113 4.22 5.91 -21.57
N GLU A 114 3.16 5.14 -21.39
CA GLU A 114 2.57 4.31 -22.45
C GLU A 114 2.11 5.16 -23.64
N ARG A 115 1.53 6.34 -23.41
CA ARG A 115 1.14 7.28 -24.48
C ARG A 115 2.32 7.91 -25.21
N ARG A 116 3.47 8.06 -24.56
CA ARG A 116 4.69 8.62 -25.17
C ARG A 116 5.47 7.58 -25.96
N GLU A 117 5.52 6.36 -25.41
CA GLU A 117 6.32 5.25 -25.95
C GLU A 117 5.52 4.39 -26.94
N GLY A 118 4.18 4.52 -26.96
CA GLY A 118 3.25 4.02 -27.98
C GLY A 118 3.58 2.61 -28.47
N TRP A 119 2.96 1.59 -27.85
CA TRP A 119 3.12 0.15 -28.14
C TRP A 119 3.73 -0.12 -29.53
N ASP A 120 5.02 -0.46 -29.55
CA ASP A 120 5.78 -0.87 -30.73
C ASP A 120 6.01 0.14 -31.89
N ALA A 121 5.69 1.42 -31.79
CA ALA A 121 5.93 2.35 -32.92
C ALA A 121 7.41 2.45 -33.34
N LEU A 122 8.35 2.36 -32.40
CA LEU A 122 9.78 2.32 -32.70
C LEU A 122 10.30 0.90 -32.96
N ARG A 123 9.78 -0.12 -32.24
CA ARG A 123 10.18 -1.52 -32.45
C ARG A 123 9.78 -2.06 -33.82
N TYR A 124 8.58 -1.72 -34.32
CA TYR A 124 8.18 -2.06 -35.69
C TYR A 124 9.06 -1.38 -36.73
N VAL A 125 9.35 -0.09 -36.52
CA VAL A 125 10.20 0.68 -37.44
C VAL A 125 11.62 0.14 -37.48
N ASP A 126 12.17 -0.29 -36.35
CA ASP A 126 13.52 -0.84 -36.30
C ASP A 126 13.58 -2.27 -36.83
N VAL A 127 12.58 -3.11 -36.55
CA VAL A 127 12.43 -4.44 -37.17
C VAL A 127 12.27 -4.33 -38.69
N GLU A 128 11.48 -3.38 -39.19
CA GLU A 128 11.28 -3.17 -40.62
C GLU A 128 12.55 -2.69 -41.32
N LYS A 129 13.34 -1.82 -40.66
CA LYS A 129 14.67 -1.41 -41.15
C LYS A 129 15.64 -2.59 -41.21
N GLU A 130 15.63 -3.46 -40.20
CA GLU A 130 16.52 -4.63 -40.13
C GLU A 130 16.18 -5.66 -41.21
N ILE A 131 14.90 -6.02 -41.36
CA ILE A 131 14.43 -6.90 -42.44
C ILE A 131 14.78 -6.33 -43.82
N ARG A 132 14.58 -5.02 -44.04
CA ARG A 132 14.93 -4.37 -45.30
C ARG A 132 16.44 -4.38 -45.56
N ALA A 133 17.27 -4.25 -44.53
CA ALA A 133 18.71 -4.32 -44.64
C ALA A 133 19.19 -5.74 -44.97
N GLU A 134 18.57 -6.77 -44.39
CA GLU A 134 18.85 -8.18 -44.72
C GLU A 134 18.42 -8.54 -46.15
N MET A 135 17.25 -8.07 -46.61
CA MET A 135 16.78 -8.32 -47.99
C MET A 135 17.63 -7.67 -49.08
N ASN A 136 18.37 -6.61 -48.74
CA ASN A 136 19.24 -5.87 -49.66
C ASN A 136 20.71 -6.36 -49.63
N ARG A 137 21.00 -7.43 -48.89
CA ARG A 137 22.35 -8.01 -48.74
C ARG A 137 22.48 -9.29 -49.55
#